data_AF-A0A3D4R021-F1
#
_entry.id   AF-A0A3D4R021-F1
#
_cell.length_a   1.000
_cell.length_b   1.000
_cell.length_c   1.000
_cell.angle_alpha   90.00
_cell.angle_beta   90.00
_cell.angle_gamma   90.00
#
_symmetry.space_group_name_H-M   'P 1'
#
loop_
_entity.id
_entity.type
_entity.pdbx_description
1 polymer ?
#
loop_
_entity_poly.entity_id
_entity_poly.type
_entity_poly.pdbx_seq_one_letter_code
_entity_poly.pdbx_strand_id
1 'polypeptide(L)'
;MAHNIVFSGSLLFVSLADVFQLLGDNNCTGILTLRSPHSADGGLVYFSGGNPINASYGNLKGLQAAYALFGWTDGKYEFSEEDLTGIDPVIKQGRMGIVMDALGNT
;
A
#
# COMPACT_ATOMS: atom_id res chain seq x y z
N MET A 1 -7.64 -12.57 16.55
CA MET A 1 -7.21 -13.25 15.30
C MET A 1 -5.80 -12.77 15.03
N ALA A 2 -4.85 -13.67 14.79
CA ALA A 2 -3.46 -13.26 14.53
C ALA A 2 -3.37 -12.78 13.08
N HIS A 3 -3.06 -11.51 12.86
CA HIS A 3 -2.66 -11.03 11.55
C HIS A 3 -1.34 -11.72 11.21
N ASN A 4 -1.32 -12.53 10.16
CA ASN A 4 -0.10 -13.21 9.73
C ASN A 4 0.76 -12.21 8.97
N ILE A 5 1.56 -11.43 9.70
CA ILE A 5 2.51 -10.49 9.10
C ILE A 5 3.61 -11.31 8.44
N VAL A 6 3.68 -11.25 7.11
CA VAL A 6 4.65 -12.02 6.31
C VAL A 6 5.79 -11.17 5.77
N PHE A 7 5.61 -9.85 5.73
CA PHE A 7 6.64 -8.93 5.24
C PHE A 7 6.55 -7.60 5.99
N SER A 8 7.68 -7.11 6.51
CA SER A 8 7.72 -5.83 7.23
C SER A 8 9.09 -5.17 7.11
N GLY A 9 9.14 -3.85 7.30
CA GLY A 9 10.37 -3.10 7.14
C GLY A 9 10.18 -1.60 7.30
N SER A 10 11.05 -0.81 6.67
CA SER A 10 11.06 0.64 6.79
C SER A 10 11.22 1.32 5.45
N LEU A 11 10.46 2.40 5.26
CA LEU A 11 10.47 3.21 4.05
C LEU A 11 11.79 3.94 3.81
N LEU A 12 12.63 4.07 4.86
CA LEU A 12 14.00 4.60 4.74
C LEU A 12 14.95 3.67 3.95
N PHE A 13 14.64 2.38 3.89
CA PHE A 13 15.50 1.38 3.23
C PHE A 13 14.89 0.84 1.94
N VAL A 14 13.57 0.65 1.92
CA VAL A 14 12.83 0.12 0.77
C VAL A 14 11.71 1.10 0.48
N SER A 15 11.74 1.73 -0.71
CA SER A 15 10.74 2.74 -1.07
C SER A 15 9.35 2.10 -1.22
N LEU A 16 8.29 2.90 -1.12
CA LEU A 16 6.93 2.38 -1.32
C LEU A 16 6.74 1.79 -2.72
N ALA A 17 7.42 2.33 -3.73
CA ALA A 17 7.42 1.80 -5.10
C ALA A 17 8.02 0.39 -5.15
N ASP A 18 9.16 0.17 -4.48
CA ASP A 18 9.80 -1.14 -4.39
C ASP A 18 8.92 -2.15 -3.63
N VAL A 19 8.26 -1.71 -2.55
CA VAL A 19 7.29 -2.55 -1.82
C VAL A 19 6.14 -2.96 -2.74
N PHE A 20 5.57 -2.03 -3.51
CA PHE A 20 4.51 -2.34 -4.48
C PHE A 20 4.99 -3.32 -5.54
N GLN A 21 6.19 -3.13 -6.09
CA GLN A 21 6.78 -4.07 -7.05
C GLN A 21 6.92 -5.46 -6.43
N LEU A 22 7.58 -5.57 -5.28
CA LEU A 22 7.80 -6.85 -4.60
C LEU A 22 6.50 -7.60 -4.33
N LEU A 23 5.50 -6.92 -3.75
CA LEU A 23 4.23 -7.56 -3.40
C LEU A 23 3.53 -8.12 -4.62
N GLY A 24 3.54 -7.41 -5.74
CA GLY A 24 2.82 -7.92 -6.89
C GLY A 24 3.64 -8.74 -7.87
N ASP A 25 4.97 -8.76 -7.79
CA ASP A 25 5.78 -9.81 -8.44
C ASP A 25 5.51 -11.18 -7.80
N ASN A 26 5.20 -11.18 -6.50
CA ASN A 26 4.77 -12.36 -5.75
C ASN A 26 3.25 -12.60 -5.80
N ASN A 27 2.48 -11.80 -6.55
CA ASN A 27 1.01 -11.87 -6.64
C ASN A 27 0.30 -11.86 -5.26
N CYS A 28 0.89 -11.18 -4.27
CA CYS A 28 0.39 -11.19 -2.90
C CYS A 28 -1.06 -10.66 -2.80
N THR A 29 -1.82 -11.25 -1.87
CA THR A 29 -3.17 -10.81 -1.52
C THR A 29 -3.23 -10.53 -0.03
N GLY A 30 -3.71 -9.36 0.37
CA GLY A 30 -3.73 -8.94 1.76
C GLY A 30 -3.68 -7.42 1.95
N ILE A 31 -3.22 -7.00 3.12
CA ILE A 31 -3.26 -5.61 3.56
C ILE A 31 -1.84 -5.11 3.83
N LEU A 32 -1.44 -4.04 3.16
CA LEU A 32 -0.24 -3.27 3.45
C LEU A 32 -0.62 -2.10 4.38
N THR A 33 -0.05 -2.10 5.58
CA THR A 33 -0.20 -1.04 6.59
C THR A 33 1.07 -0.19 6.63
N LEU A 34 0.89 1.13 6.60
CA LEU A 34 1.95 2.13 6.68
C LEU A 34 1.76 2.96 7.95
N ARG A 35 2.83 3.15 8.71
CA ARG A 35 2.84 4.00 9.90
C ARG A 35 4.07 4.90 9.89
N SER A 36 3.85 6.19 10.12
CA SER A 36 4.92 7.19 10.22
C SER A 36 4.86 7.86 11.59
N PRO A 37 6.00 8.17 12.22
CA PRO A 37 6.00 8.99 13.44
C PRO A 37 5.52 10.43 13.20
N HIS A 38 5.43 10.86 11.93
CA HIS A 38 5.05 12.21 11.53
C HIS A 38 3.55 12.38 11.22
N SER A 39 2.79 11.28 11.14
CA SER A 39 1.35 11.30 10.89
C SER A 39 0.60 10.50 11.95
N ALA A 40 -0.47 11.07 12.48
CA ALA A 40 -1.36 10.36 13.40
C ALA A 40 -2.18 9.27 12.69
N ASP A 41 -2.50 9.50 11.41
CA ASP A 41 -3.24 8.55 10.58
C ASP A 41 -2.30 7.52 9.95
N GLY A 42 -2.65 6.24 10.10
CA GLY A 42 -2.03 5.14 9.36
C GLY A 42 -2.53 5.07 7.91
N GLY A 43 -1.64 4.65 7.01
CA GLY A 43 -2.00 4.31 5.63
C GLY A 43 -2.38 2.84 5.51
N LEU A 44 -3.41 2.53 4.75
CA LEU A 44 -3.77 1.16 4.37
C LEU A 44 -3.84 1.06 2.85
N VAL A 45 -3.31 -0.03 2.29
CA VAL A 45 -3.47 -0.40 0.89
C VAL A 45 -3.84 -1.87 0.81
N TYR A 46 -4.91 -2.18 0.09
CA TYR A 46 -5.44 -3.52 -0.07
C TYR A 46 -4.98 -4.08 -1.41
N PHE A 47 -4.32 -5.24 -1.40
CA PHE A 47 -3.78 -5.90 -2.58
C PHE A 47 -4.52 -7.18 -2.88
N SER A 48 -4.92 -7.38 -4.14
CA SER A 48 -5.47 -8.65 -4.63
C SER A 48 -4.71 -9.09 -5.86
N GLY A 49 -4.17 -10.32 -5.82
CA GLY A 49 -3.37 -10.86 -6.92
C GLY A 49 -2.23 -9.91 -7.34
N GLY A 50 -1.56 -9.29 -6.36
CA GLY A 50 -0.47 -8.36 -6.60
C GLY A 50 -0.88 -6.98 -7.11
N ASN A 51 -2.17 -6.66 -7.21
CA ASN A 51 -2.63 -5.33 -7.63
C ASN A 51 -3.32 -4.60 -6.49
N PRO A 52 -3.04 -3.30 -6.27
CA PRO A 52 -3.75 -2.51 -5.29
C PRO A 52 -5.19 -2.30 -5.77
N ILE A 53 -6.17 -2.73 -4.97
CA ILE A 53 -7.60 -2.62 -5.29
C ILE A 53 -8.29 -1.51 -4.52
N ASN A 54 -7.73 -1.09 -3.37
CA ASN A 54 -8.26 -0.01 -2.55
C ASN A 54 -7.13 0.56 -1.66
N ALA A 55 -7.31 1.77 -1.15
CA ALA A 55 -6.41 2.37 -0.17
C ALA A 55 -7.15 3.39 0.70
N SER A 56 -6.59 3.69 1.87
CA SER A 56 -7.07 4.75 2.74
C SER A 56 -5.93 5.43 3.50
N TYR A 57 -6.04 6.75 3.64
CA TYR A 57 -5.12 7.54 4.45
C TYR A 57 -5.87 8.78 4.97
N GLY A 58 -6.12 8.83 6.28
CA GLY A 58 -7.02 9.83 6.88
C GLY A 58 -8.38 9.86 6.17
N ASN A 59 -8.74 11.02 5.60
CA ASN A 59 -9.97 11.22 4.83
C ASN A 59 -9.86 10.81 3.35
N LEU A 60 -8.66 10.51 2.84
CA LEU A 60 -8.47 10.09 1.47
C LEU A 60 -8.82 8.60 1.31
N LYS A 61 -9.40 8.25 0.16
CA LYS A 61 -9.80 6.88 -0.20
C LYS A 61 -9.39 6.53 -1.62
N GLY A 62 -9.27 5.23 -1.90
CA GLY A 62 -8.97 4.70 -3.22
C GLY A 62 -7.65 5.24 -3.79
N LEU A 63 -7.66 5.56 -5.08
CA LEU A 63 -6.44 5.94 -5.79
C LEU A 63 -5.78 7.21 -5.23
N GLN A 64 -6.56 8.19 -4.76
CA GLN A 64 -6.01 9.41 -4.14
C GLN A 64 -5.25 9.11 -2.85
N ALA A 65 -5.75 8.17 -2.04
CA ALA A 65 -5.04 7.73 -0.84
C ALA A 65 -3.73 7.02 -1.21
N ALA A 66 -3.75 6.15 -2.22
CA ALA A 66 -2.54 5.49 -2.70
C ALA A 66 -1.49 6.54 -3.11
N TYR A 67 -1.85 7.53 -3.92
CA TYR A 67 -0.92 8.59 -4.32
C TYR A 67 -0.39 9.42 -3.16
N ALA A 68 -1.24 9.79 -2.19
CA ALA A 68 -0.78 10.52 -1.02
C ALA A 68 0.24 9.73 -0.19
N LEU A 69 0.10 8.40 -0.13
CA LEU A 69 1.04 7.52 0.58
C LEU A 69 2.38 7.39 -0.16
N PHE A 70 2.44 7.53 -1.48
CA PHE A 70 3.72 7.56 -2.23
C PHE A 70 4.60 8.75 -1.87
N GLY A 71 4.04 9.83 -1.32
CA GLY A 71 4.82 10.94 -0.77
C GLY A 71 5.55 10.62 0.53
N TRP A 72 5.30 9.45 1.14
CA TRP A 72 5.96 9.06 2.39
C TRP A 72 7.36 8.53 2.12
N THR A 73 8.37 9.25 2.62
CA THR A 73 9.79 8.86 2.53
C THR A 73 10.33 8.26 3.82
N ASP A 74 9.57 8.30 4.91
CA ASP A 74 9.92 7.75 6.23
C ASP A 74 8.71 7.03 6.86
N GLY A 75 9.01 6.00 7.66
CA GLY A 75 8.02 5.20 8.36
C GLY A 75 8.32 3.70 8.32
N LYS A 76 7.35 2.93 8.81
CA LYS A 76 7.33 1.46 8.83
C LYS A 76 6.20 0.96 7.96
N TYR A 77 6.45 -0.16 7.29
CA TYR A 77 5.44 -0.89 6.56
C TYR A 77 5.32 -2.31 7.10
N GLU A 78 4.11 -2.85 7.06
CA GLU A 78 3.79 -4.23 7.39
C GLU A 78 2.76 -4.75 6.40
N PHE A 79 3.01 -5.92 5.84
CA PHE A 79 2.08 -6.62 4.98
C PHE A 79 1.61 -7.90 5.67
N SER A 80 0.29 -8.02 5.78
CA SER A 80 -0.40 -9.17 6.33
C SER A 80 -1.19 -9.87 5.23
N GLU A 81 -1.01 -11.18 5.10
CA GLU A 81 -1.87 -11.99 4.24
C GLU A 81 -3.23 -12.16 4.89
N GLU A 82 -4.26 -11.63 4.25
CA GLU A 82 -5.62 -11.57 4.79
C GLU A 82 -6.64 -11.76 3.67
N ASP A 83 -7.79 -12.34 4.03
CA ASP A 83 -8.94 -12.38 3.14
C ASP A 83 -9.55 -10.98 2.99
N LEU A 84 -9.88 -10.61 1.75
CA LEU A 84 -10.36 -9.27 1.42
C LEU A 84 -11.90 -9.20 1.29
N THR A 85 -12.64 -10.12 1.89
CA THR A 85 -14.11 -10.09 1.87
C THR A 85 -14.61 -8.76 2.43
N GLY A 86 -15.48 -8.10 1.66
CA GLY A 86 -16.07 -6.81 2.02
C GLY A 86 -15.23 -5.58 1.65
N ILE A 87 -14.09 -5.75 0.99
CA ILE A 87 -13.31 -4.64 0.45
C ILE A 87 -13.71 -4.38 -1.01
N ASP A 88 -14.31 -3.22 -1.26
CA ASP A 88 -14.67 -2.81 -2.62
C ASP A 88 -13.42 -2.47 -3.46
N PRO A 89 -13.24 -3.07 -4.66
CA PRO A 89 -12.13 -2.76 -5.55
C PRO A 89 -12.40 -1.46 -6.32
N VAL A 90 -12.14 -0.32 -5.67
CA VAL A 90 -12.37 1.03 -6.22
C VAL A 90 -11.20 1.55 -7.07
N ILE A 91 -10.00 0.99 -6.91
CA ILE A 91 -8.85 1.29 -7.75
C ILE A 91 -8.93 0.42 -9.01
N LYS A 92 -9.02 1.07 -10.17
CA LYS A 92 -9.08 0.40 -11.50
C LYS A 92 -7.76 0.46 -12.26
N GLN A 93 -6.83 1.29 -11.81
CA GLN A 93 -5.53 1.46 -12.43
C GLN A 93 -4.60 0.32 -12.00
N GLY A 94 -3.87 -0.27 -12.97
CA GLY A 94 -2.88 -1.30 -12.68
C GLY A 94 -1.70 -0.74 -11.89
N ARG A 95 -1.09 -1.59 -11.06
CA ARG A 95 0.00 -1.21 -10.14
C ARG A 95 1.12 -0.39 -10.80
N MET A 96 1.60 -0.82 -11.97
CA MET A 96 2.68 -0.12 -12.68
C MET A 96 2.27 1.29 -13.09
N GLY A 97 1.03 1.50 -13.53
CA GLY A 97 0.54 2.83 -13.84
C GLY A 97 0.55 3.72 -12.60
N ILE A 98 0.14 3.19 -11.45
CA ILE A 98 0.11 3.96 -10.19
C ILE A 98 1.53 4.37 -9.78
N VAL A 99 2.49 3.44 -9.86
CA VAL A 99 3.90 3.72 -9.52
C VAL A 99 4.49 4.78 -10.46
N MET A 100 4.24 4.67 -11.77
CA MET A 100 4.74 5.63 -12.76
C MET A 100 4.15 7.02 -12.55
N ASP A 101 2.83 7.11 -12.36
CA ASP A 101 2.15 8.40 -12.13
C ASP A 101 2.58 9.05 -10.81
N ALA A 102 2.75 8.25 -9.75
CA ALA A 102 3.16 8.73 -8.45
C ALA A 102 4.57 9.34 -8.47
N LEU A 103 5.51 8.71 -9.19
CA LEU A 103 6.91 9.16 -9.28
C LEU A 103 7.10 10.27 -10.31
N GLY A 104 6.25 10.34 -11.34
CA GLY A 104 6.31 11.39 -12.37
C GLY A 104 5.72 12.74 -11.94
N ASN A 105 4.97 12.77 -10.85
CA ASN A 105 4.19 13.95 -10.42
C ASN A 105 4.72 14.60 -9.12
N THR A 106 5.98 14.34 -8.74
CA THR A 106 6.67 14.93 -7.58
C THR A 106 7.68 16.00 -7.99
#